data_AF-A0AAD1ZWE7-F1
#
_entry.id   AF-A0AAD1ZWE7-F1
#
_cell.length_a   1.000
_cell.length_b   1.000
_cell.length_c   1.000
_cell.angle_alpha   90.00
_cell.angle_beta   90.00
_cell.angle_gamma   90.00
#
_symmetry.space_group_name_H-M   'P 1'
#
loop_
_entity.id
_entity.type
_entity.pdbx_description
1 polymer ?
#
loop_
_entity_poly.entity_id
_entity_poly.type
_entity_poly.pdbx_seq_one_letter_code
_entity_poly.pdbx_strand_id
1 'polypeptide(L)'
;MEVKAKEISVYDRKSELRSFDDSKIGVKGLVDSGISKIPRIFVHDDRVKQLEEKSNCKKSQLNIPIIDFDRIYEDKARRYEIVEGIRDACEKWGFFQVINHEIPLSIMNQMIDGVRGFHEQKSELIGGILYLVLWLLIHQTQEICLQFAEIYISNIRIT
;
A
#
# COMPACT_ATOMS: atom_id res chain seq x y z
N MET A 1 32.79 -23.96 42.19
CA MET A 1 31.54 -23.93 41.40
C MET A 1 31.48 -22.60 40.70
N GLU A 2 31.79 -22.58 39.41
CA GLU A 2 31.78 -21.36 38.61
C GLU A 2 30.37 -21.19 38.03
N VAL A 3 29.66 -20.18 38.49
CA VAL A 3 28.29 -19.88 38.05
C VAL A 3 28.41 -19.20 36.69
N LYS A 4 28.26 -19.96 35.61
CA LYS A 4 28.14 -19.39 34.25
C LYS A 4 26.90 -18.50 34.21
N ALA A 5 27.12 -17.19 34.20
CA ALA A 5 26.10 -16.21 33.88
C ALA A 5 25.59 -16.52 32.47
N LYS A 6 24.32 -16.87 32.39
CA LYS A 6 23.59 -17.04 31.13
C LYS A 6 23.48 -15.65 30.52
N GLU A 7 24.34 -15.33 29.55
CA GLU A 7 24.22 -14.10 28.75
C GLU A 7 22.81 -14.05 28.15
N ILE A 8 21.96 -13.21 28.72
CA ILE A 8 20.73 -12.79 28.07
C ILE A 8 21.21 -11.76 27.05
N SER A 9 21.51 -12.23 25.84
CA SER A 9 21.78 -11.34 24.71
C SER A 9 20.58 -10.41 24.58
N VAL A 10 20.74 -9.15 24.96
CA VAL A 10 19.72 -8.12 24.78
C VAL A 10 19.38 -8.12 23.30
N TYR A 11 18.15 -8.49 22.98
CA TYR A 11 17.68 -8.57 21.61
C TYR A 11 17.69 -7.16 21.01
N ASP A 12 18.60 -6.91 20.05
CA ASP A 12 18.67 -5.65 19.34
C ASP A 12 17.87 -5.73 18.03
N ARG A 13 16.60 -5.31 18.11
CA ARG A 13 15.68 -5.24 16.96
C ARG A 13 16.26 -4.42 15.80
N LYS A 14 17.07 -3.39 16.10
CA LYS A 14 17.59 -2.46 15.08
C LYS A 14 18.66 -3.10 14.22
N SER A 15 19.55 -3.91 14.80
CA SER A 15 20.55 -4.63 14.02
C SER A 15 19.92 -5.73 13.17
N GLU A 16 18.95 -6.51 13.68
CA GLU A 16 18.25 -7.51 12.88
C GLU A 16 17.49 -6.88 11.69
N LEU A 17 16.82 -5.74 11.92
CA LEU A 17 16.13 -5.00 10.85
C LEU A 17 17.11 -4.49 9.78
N ARG A 18 18.28 -3.98 10.19
CA ARG A 18 19.33 -3.57 9.25
C ARG A 18 19.84 -4.74 8.41
N SER A 19 20.18 -5.87 9.05
CA SER A 19 20.64 -7.05 8.30
C SER A 19 19.59 -7.58 7.33
N PHE A 20 18.31 -7.50 7.69
CA PHE A 20 17.22 -7.83 6.78
C PHE A 20 17.14 -6.85 5.60
N ASP A 21 17.14 -5.54 5.85
CA ASP A 21 17.09 -4.53 4.79
C ASP A 21 18.32 -4.57 3.88
N ASP A 22 19.50 -4.89 4.41
CA ASP A 22 20.75 -5.00 3.67
C ASP A 22 20.79 -6.24 2.77
N SER A 23 20.05 -7.30 3.12
CA SER A 23 19.92 -8.48 2.27
C SER A 23 19.17 -8.20 0.97
N LYS A 24 18.34 -7.14 0.93
CA LYS A 24 17.50 -6.73 -0.21
C LYS A 24 16.56 -7.82 -0.76
N ILE A 25 16.37 -8.93 -0.06
CA ILE A 25 15.51 -10.04 -0.50
C ILE A 25 14.02 -9.78 -0.22
N GLY A 26 13.73 -8.86 0.71
CA GLY A 26 12.37 -8.57 1.16
C GLY A 26 11.68 -9.75 1.86
N VAL A 27 10.40 -9.59 2.22
CA VAL A 27 9.66 -10.65 2.93
C VAL A 27 9.38 -11.83 1.99
N LYS A 28 9.16 -11.58 0.70
CA LYS A 28 8.97 -12.65 -0.28
C LYS A 28 10.22 -13.54 -0.39
N GLY A 29 11.42 -12.95 -0.53
CA GLY A 29 12.66 -13.73 -0.59
C GLY A 29 12.91 -14.52 0.69
N LEU A 30 12.51 -13.97 1.86
CA LEU A 30 12.55 -14.70 3.12
C LEU A 30 11.64 -15.94 3.11
N VAL A 31 10.41 -15.82 2.59
CA VAL A 31 9.48 -16.94 2.44
C VAL A 31 10.02 -17.98 1.45
N ASP A 32 10.51 -17.54 0.29
CA ASP A 32 11.08 -18.41 -0.76
C ASP A 32 12.33 -19.16 -0.27
N SER A 33 13.03 -18.64 0.74
CA SER A 33 14.17 -19.28 1.40
C SER A 33 13.78 -20.50 2.25
N GLY A 34 12.49 -20.75 2.46
CA GLY A 34 12.00 -21.89 3.24
C GLY A 34 12.21 -21.76 4.75
N ILE A 35 12.14 -20.54 5.30
CA ILE A 35 12.30 -20.33 6.75
C ILE A 35 11.29 -21.15 7.55
N SER A 36 11.77 -21.79 8.63
CA SER A 36 10.92 -22.59 9.54
C SER A 36 10.39 -21.80 10.73
N LYS A 37 10.92 -20.60 10.96
CA LYS A 37 10.54 -19.70 12.07
C LYS A 37 10.48 -18.26 11.59
N ILE A 38 9.47 -17.53 12.05
CA ILE A 38 9.32 -16.10 11.78
C ILE A 38 10.40 -15.33 12.56
N PRO A 39 11.20 -14.46 11.89
CA PRO A 39 12.15 -13.58 12.55
C PRO A 39 11.50 -12.70 13.61
N ARG A 40 12.21 -12.41 14.70
CA ARG A 40 11.63 -11.70 15.85
C ARG A 40 11.22 -10.27 15.50
N ILE A 41 11.83 -9.65 14.49
CA ILE A 41 11.42 -8.33 13.96
C ILE A 41 9.95 -8.28 13.50
N PHE A 42 9.38 -9.39 13.03
CA PHE A 42 7.98 -9.47 12.57
C PHE A 42 7.01 -9.90 13.67
N VAL A 43 7.51 -10.26 14.85
CA VAL A 43 6.65 -10.62 15.98
C VAL A 43 6.20 -9.34 16.68
N HIS A 44 4.88 -9.15 16.72
CA HIS A 44 4.26 -8.08 17.48
C HIS A 44 4.55 -8.23 18.97
N ASP A 45 4.90 -7.11 19.62
CA ASP A 45 5.04 -7.03 21.08
C ASP A 45 3.69 -7.32 21.75
N ASP A 46 3.70 -7.77 23.00
CA ASP A 46 2.50 -8.21 23.71
C ASP A 46 1.46 -7.09 23.86
N ARG A 47 1.89 -5.83 23.76
CA ARG A 47 1.00 -4.65 23.69
C ARG A 47 0.09 -4.63 22.47
N VAL A 48 0.60 -5.05 21.30
CA VAL A 48 -0.19 -5.12 20.06
C VAL A 48 -1.08 -6.36 20.08
N LYS A 49 -0.58 -7.48 20.59
CA LYS A 49 -1.41 -8.69 20.78
C LYS A 49 -2.60 -8.44 21.70
N GLN A 50 -2.43 -7.69 22.79
CA GLN A 50 -3.54 -7.31 23.66
C GLN A 50 -4.55 -6.38 22.98
N LEU A 51 -4.13 -5.55 22.01
CA LEU A 51 -5.04 -4.76 21.19
C LEU A 51 -5.81 -5.66 20.19
N GLU A 52 -5.12 -6.62 19.58
CA GLU A 52 -5.72 -7.61 18.67
C GLU A 52 -6.74 -8.50 19.40
N GLU A 53 -6.44 -8.93 20.63
CA GLU A 53 -7.31 -9.73 21.49
C GLU A 53 -8.50 -8.92 22.06
N LYS A 54 -8.32 -7.64 22.37
CA LYS A 54 -9.44 -6.73 22.68
C LYS A 54 -10.28 -6.43 21.45
N SER A 55 -9.67 -6.44 20.27
CA SER A 55 -10.33 -6.43 18.98
C SER A 55 -10.71 -7.83 18.50
N ASN A 56 -10.88 -8.83 19.39
CA ASN A 56 -11.83 -9.92 19.14
C ASN A 56 -13.21 -9.29 18.97
N CYS A 57 -13.36 -8.68 17.80
CA CYS A 57 -14.56 -8.26 17.16
C CYS A 57 -15.45 -9.49 17.25
N LYS A 58 -16.44 -9.42 18.14
CA LYS A 58 -17.48 -10.43 18.30
C LYS A 58 -18.27 -10.54 17.01
N LYS A 59 -17.69 -10.94 15.87
CA LYS A 59 -18.27 -10.83 14.52
C LYS A 59 -19.28 -9.69 14.43
N SER A 60 -18.92 -8.48 14.89
CA SER A 60 -19.79 -7.36 14.60
C SER A 60 -19.65 -7.25 13.10
N GLN A 61 -20.73 -7.56 12.39
CA GLN A 61 -20.83 -7.42 10.95
C GLN A 61 -20.61 -5.94 10.66
N LEU A 62 -19.35 -5.52 10.59
CA LEU A 62 -18.97 -4.19 10.19
C LEU A 62 -19.29 -4.13 8.70
N ASN A 63 -20.52 -3.70 8.42
CA ASN A 63 -21.01 -3.53 7.07
C ASN A 63 -20.42 -2.24 6.53
N ILE A 64 -19.21 -2.36 5.97
CA ILE A 64 -18.53 -1.30 5.23
C ILE A 64 -19.52 -0.78 4.17
N PRO A 65 -19.74 0.54 4.07
CA PRO A 65 -20.64 1.10 3.07
C PRO A 65 -20.22 0.67 1.66
N ILE A 66 -21.20 0.26 0.85
CA ILE A 66 -21.01 -0.04 -0.57
C ILE A 66 -21.79 1.00 -1.36
N ILE A 67 -21.12 1.71 -2.26
CA ILE A 67 -21.70 2.76 -3.09
C ILE A 67 -21.75 2.26 -4.53
N ASP A 68 -22.96 2.23 -5.09
CA ASP A 68 -23.21 1.75 -6.45
C ASP A 68 -23.21 2.92 -7.43
N PHE A 69 -22.25 2.91 -8.36
CA PHE A 69 -22.07 3.95 -9.36
C PHE A 69 -22.91 3.73 -10.63
N ASP A 70 -23.76 2.69 -10.66
CA ASP A 70 -24.64 2.44 -11.80
C ASP A 70 -25.46 3.70 -12.17
N ARG A 71 -25.49 4.00 -13.47
CA ARG A 71 -26.21 5.13 -14.09
C ARG A 71 -25.84 6.52 -13.57
N ILE A 72 -24.66 6.70 -12.99
CA ILE A 72 -24.20 8.01 -12.48
C ILE A 72 -24.21 9.14 -13.53
N TYR A 73 -24.06 8.80 -14.80
CA TYR A 73 -24.07 9.77 -15.91
C TYR A 73 -25.47 10.04 -16.48
N GLU A 74 -26.44 9.15 -16.25
CA GLU A 74 -27.76 9.20 -16.88
C GLU A 74 -28.74 10.10 -16.14
N ASP A 75 -28.68 10.15 -14.80
CA ASP A 75 -29.64 10.89 -13.97
C ASP A 75 -28.96 11.82 -12.95
N LYS A 76 -29.43 13.07 -12.88
CA LYS A 76 -28.97 14.07 -11.90
C LYS A 76 -29.37 13.69 -10.47
N ALA A 77 -30.56 13.11 -10.26
CA ALA A 77 -30.99 12.69 -8.93
C ALA A 77 -30.14 11.52 -8.44
N ARG A 78 -29.91 10.52 -9.29
CA ARG A 78 -28.98 9.41 -8.99
C ARG A 78 -27.58 9.89 -8.63
N ARG A 79 -27.01 10.82 -9.41
CA ARG A 79 -25.69 11.39 -9.11
C ARG A 79 -25.66 12.09 -7.75
N TYR A 80 -26.73 12.81 -7.40
CA TYR A 80 -26.85 13.45 -6.10
C TYR A 80 -26.85 12.40 -4.97
N GLU A 81 -27.63 11.33 -5.08
CA GLU A 81 -27.64 10.23 -4.09
C GLU A 81 -26.26 9.61 -3.90
N ILE A 82 -25.52 9.37 -4.99
CA ILE A 82 -24.16 8.81 -4.93
C ILE A 82 -23.22 9.76 -4.18
N VAL A 83 -23.25 11.06 -4.50
CA VAL A 83 -22.42 12.08 -3.84
C VAL A 83 -22.75 12.19 -2.36
N GLU A 84 -24.04 12.17 -2.01
CA GLU A 84 -24.47 12.17 -0.60
C GLU A 84 -24.01 10.91 0.14
N GLY A 85 -24.07 9.74 -0.51
CA GLY A 85 -23.56 8.49 0.04
C GLY A 85 -22.04 8.51 0.27
N ILE A 86 -21.28 9.10 -0.66
CA ILE A 86 -19.82 9.29 -0.51
C ILE A 86 -19.54 10.19 0.68
N ARG A 87 -20.25 11.33 0.80
CA ARG A 87 -20.08 12.24 1.93
C ARG A 87 -20.35 11.53 3.26
N ASP A 88 -21.47 10.82 3.37
CA ASP A 88 -21.86 10.11 4.58
C ASP A 88 -20.84 9.02 4.98
N ALA A 89 -20.35 8.26 4.00
CA ALA A 89 -19.34 7.24 4.23
C ALA A 89 -18.00 7.86 4.66
N CYS A 90 -17.57 8.95 4.03
CA CYS A 90 -16.37 9.68 4.44
C CYS A 90 -16.47 10.21 5.87
N GLU A 91 -17.60 10.82 6.24
CA GLU A 91 -17.80 11.43 7.56
C GLU A 91 -17.91 10.39 8.68
N LYS A 92 -18.64 9.29 8.45
CA LYS A 92 -18.94 8.29 9.49
C LYS A 92 -17.94 7.14 9.54
N TRP A 93 -17.43 6.71 8.39
CA TRP A 93 -16.58 5.53 8.27
C TRP A 93 -15.14 5.88 7.89
N GLY A 94 -14.93 6.93 7.10
CA GLY A 94 -13.62 7.27 6.54
C GLY A 94 -13.17 6.33 5.40
N PHE A 95 -13.98 5.33 5.05
CA PHE A 95 -13.75 4.42 3.94
C PHE A 95 -15.07 3.76 3.46
N PHE A 96 -15.09 3.32 2.21
CA PHE A 96 -16.22 2.64 1.56
C PHE A 96 -15.74 1.79 0.39
N GLN A 97 -16.62 0.92 -0.12
CA GLN A 97 -16.41 0.14 -1.34
C GLN A 97 -17.26 0.73 -2.47
N VAL A 98 -16.76 0.65 -3.70
CA VAL A 98 -17.50 1.09 -4.90
C VAL A 98 -17.75 -0.11 -5.80
N ILE A 99 -18.96 -0.20 -6.35
CA ILE A 99 -19.32 -1.16 -7.40
C ILE A 99 -19.83 -0.41 -8.64
N ASN A 100 -19.83 -1.07 -9.79
CA ASN A 100 -20.26 -0.49 -11.07
C ASN A 100 -19.51 0.82 -11.43
N HIS A 101 -18.23 0.92 -11.05
CA HIS A 101 -17.34 2.07 -11.33
C HIS A 101 -16.85 2.13 -12.80
N GLU A 102 -17.48 1.40 -13.72
CA GLU A 102 -17.19 1.33 -15.17
C GLU A 102 -15.79 0.86 -15.60
N ILE A 103 -14.84 0.68 -14.68
CA ILE A 103 -13.53 0.09 -15.00
C ILE A 103 -13.73 -1.40 -15.36
N PRO A 104 -13.34 -1.85 -16.57
CA PRO A 104 -13.53 -3.23 -16.98
C PRO A 104 -12.81 -4.22 -16.06
N LEU A 105 -13.47 -5.34 -15.75
CA LEU A 105 -12.89 -6.42 -14.94
C LEU A 105 -11.56 -6.94 -15.52
N SER A 106 -11.43 -6.96 -16.85
CA SER A 106 -10.20 -7.38 -17.53
C SER A 106 -9.00 -6.51 -17.15
N ILE A 107 -9.18 -5.19 -17.04
CA ILE A 107 -8.12 -4.25 -16.66
C ILE A 107 -7.72 -4.45 -15.20
N MET A 108 -8.68 -4.63 -14.30
CA MET A 108 -8.38 -4.91 -12.88
C MET A 108 -7.65 -6.24 -12.72
N ASN A 109 -8.06 -7.27 -13.44
CA ASN A 109 -7.38 -8.57 -13.43
C ASN A 109 -5.95 -8.46 -14.00
N GLN A 110 -5.76 -7.76 -15.12
CA GLN A 110 -4.44 -7.50 -15.69
C GLN A 110 -3.54 -6.71 -14.73
N MET A 111 -4.09 -5.76 -13.96
CA MET A 111 -3.34 -5.04 -12.94
C MET A 111 -2.91 -5.98 -11.80
N ILE A 112 -3.81 -6.82 -11.30
CA ILE A 112 -3.48 -7.83 -10.28
C ILE A 112 -2.40 -8.79 -10.79
N ASP A 113 -2.53 -9.27 -12.01
CA ASP A 113 -1.56 -10.18 -12.63
C ASP A 113 -0.21 -9.47 -12.88
N GLY A 114 -0.22 -8.20 -13.28
CA GLY A 114 0.98 -7.39 -13.45
C GLY A 114 1.73 -7.17 -12.13
N VAL A 115 1.01 -6.82 -11.06
CA VAL A 115 1.59 -6.69 -9.71
C VAL A 115 2.15 -8.02 -9.22
N ARG A 116 1.43 -9.12 -9.45
CA ARG A 116 1.90 -10.46 -9.09
C ARG A 116 3.17 -10.83 -9.86
N GLY A 117 3.15 -10.69 -11.18
CA GLY A 117 4.29 -10.97 -12.05
C GLY A 117 5.50 -10.11 -11.73
N PHE A 118 5.31 -8.86 -11.29
CA PHE A 118 6.41 -8.02 -10.80
C PHE A 118 7.06 -8.60 -9.53
N HIS A 119 6.27 -9.02 -8.54
CA HIS A 119 6.81 -9.59 -7.31
C HIS A 119 7.39 -11.00 -7.51
N GLU A 120 6.96 -11.74 -8.53
CA GLU A 120 7.48 -13.08 -8.87
C GLU A 120 8.81 -13.06 -9.64
N GLN A 121 9.21 -11.92 -10.20
CA GLN A 121 10.50 -11.79 -10.89
C GLN A 121 11.70 -12.02 -9.95
N LYS A 122 12.85 -12.37 -10.54
CA LYS A 122 14.11 -12.50 -9.79
C LYS A 122 14.52 -11.15 -9.19
N SER A 123 14.99 -11.17 -7.95
CA SER A 123 15.33 -9.98 -7.14
C SER A 123 16.32 -9.01 -7.82
N GLU A 124 17.24 -9.54 -8.64
CA GLU A 124 18.21 -8.74 -9.41
C GLU A 124 17.53 -7.81 -10.44
N LEU A 125 16.35 -8.18 -10.96
CA LEU A 125 15.60 -7.38 -11.94
C LEU A 125 14.72 -6.32 -11.29
N ILE A 126 14.17 -6.63 -10.11
CA ILE A 126 13.27 -5.74 -9.36
C ILE A 126 14.00 -4.47 -8.90
N GLY A 127 15.26 -4.60 -8.46
CA GLY A 127 16.11 -3.46 -8.11
C GLY A 127 16.28 -2.49 -9.30
N GLY A 128 16.60 -3.02 -10.48
CA GLY A 128 16.79 -2.22 -11.70
C GLY A 128 15.50 -1.54 -12.18
N ILE A 129 14.35 -2.22 -12.08
CA ILE A 129 13.04 -1.64 -12.46
C ILE A 129 12.67 -0.48 -11.52
N LEU A 130 12.95 -0.59 -10.22
CA LEU A 130 12.66 0.50 -9.28
C LEU A 130 13.49 1.75 -9.59
N TYR A 131 14.76 1.59 -9.98
CA TYR A 131 15.60 2.70 -10.46
C TYR A 131 15.06 3.32 -11.76
N LEU A 132 14.60 2.50 -12.71
CA LEU A 132 14.03 2.99 -13.97
C LEU A 132 12.69 3.70 -13.78
N VAL A 133 11.81 3.18 -12.91
CA VAL A 133 10.52 3.81 -12.58
C VAL A 133 10.74 5.12 -11.84
N LEU A 134 11.66 5.16 -10.87
CA LEU A 134 12.04 6.39 -10.19
C LEU A 134 12.65 7.40 -11.17
N TRP A 135 13.51 6.94 -12.09
CA TRP A 135 14.11 7.78 -13.14
C TRP A 135 13.05 8.34 -14.11
N LEU A 136 12.11 7.51 -14.57
CA LEU A 136 10.99 7.91 -15.42
C LEU A 136 10.05 8.88 -14.71
N LEU A 137 9.74 8.65 -13.44
CA LEU A 137 8.91 9.55 -12.64
C LEU A 137 9.59 10.89 -12.42
N ILE A 138 10.88 10.91 -12.10
CA ILE A 138 11.68 12.14 -11.95
C ILE A 138 11.74 12.89 -13.29
N HIS A 139 12.01 12.20 -14.40
CA HIS A 139 12.05 12.84 -15.72
C HIS A 139 10.66 13.35 -16.15
N GLN A 140 9.59 12.58 -15.96
CA GLN A 140 8.25 13.05 -16.26
C GLN A 140 7.82 14.23 -15.37
N THR A 141 8.18 14.25 -14.08
CA THR A 141 7.88 15.42 -13.24
C THR A 141 8.68 16.65 -13.67
N GLN A 142 9.91 16.51 -14.15
CA GLN A 142 10.67 17.66 -14.68
C GLN A 142 10.06 18.20 -15.97
N GLU A 143 9.67 17.34 -16.90
CA GLU A 143 9.01 17.73 -18.16
C GLU A 143 7.66 18.41 -17.90
N ILE A 144 6.85 17.85 -17.00
CA ILE A 144 5.55 18.45 -16.61
C ILE A 144 5.76 19.80 -15.92
N CYS A 145 6.70 19.91 -14.98
CA CYS A 145 7.00 21.17 -14.30
C CYS A 145 7.51 22.25 -15.27
N LEU A 146 8.31 21.89 -16.28
CA LEU A 146 8.77 22.82 -17.32
C LEU A 146 7.62 23.30 -18.20
N GLN A 147 6.71 22.40 -18.61
CA GLN A 147 5.51 22.77 -19.37
C GLN A 147 4.61 23.72 -18.56
N PHE A 148 4.43 23.50 -17.26
CA PHE A 148 3.68 24.43 -16.40
C PHE A 148 4.39 25.79 -16.23
N ALA A 149 5.72 25.82 -16.14
CA ALA A 149 6.49 27.07 -16.04
C ALA A 149 6.41 27.90 -17.33
N GLU A 150 6.45 27.26 -18.50
CA GLU A 150 6.30 27.94 -19.80
C GLU A 150 4.90 28.51 -19.99
N ILE A 151 3.86 27.80 -19.56
CA ILE A 151 2.47 28.28 -19.56
C ILE A 151 2.31 29.48 -18.62
N TYR A 152 2.93 29.44 -17.44
CA TYR A 152 2.87 30.53 -16.46
C TYR A 152 3.62 31.78 -16.95
N ILE A 153 4.80 31.62 -17.54
CA ILE A 153 5.59 32.74 -18.10
C ILE A 153 4.91 33.33 -19.34
N SER A 154 4.27 32.50 -20.18
CA SER A 154 3.54 32.96 -21.36
C SER A 154 2.29 33.77 -20.99
N ASN A 155 1.61 33.43 -19.89
CA ASN A 155 0.47 34.21 -19.39
C ASN A 155 0.89 35.55 -18.76
N ILE A 156 2.07 35.64 -18.14
CA ILE A 156 2.59 36.92 -17.59
C ILE A 156 3.01 37.90 -18.71
N ARG A 157 3.44 37.39 -19.87
CA ARG A 157 3.91 38.22 -20.99
C ARG A 157 2.79 38.84 -21.84
N ILE A 158 1.53 38.44 -21.59
CA ILE A 158 0.34 38.89 -22.34
C ILE A 158 -0.49 39.95 -21.55
N THR A 159 -0.09 40.27 -20.31
CA THR A 159 -0.59 41.43 -19.53
C THR A 159 0.43 42.56 -19.51
#